data_AF-A0A6A5UWX7-F1
#
_entry.id   AF-A0A6A5UWX7-F1
#
_cell.length_a   1.000
_cell.length_b   1.000
_cell.length_c   1.000
_cell.angle_alpha   90.00
_cell.angle_beta   90.00
_cell.angle_gamma   90.00
#
_symmetry.space_group_name_H-M   'P 1'
#
loop_
_entity.id
_entity.type
_entity.pdbx_description
1 polymer ?
#
loop_
_entity_poly.entity_id
_entity_poly.type
_entity_poly.pdbx_seq_one_letter_code
_entity_poly.pdbx_strand_id
1 'polypeptide(L)'
;MASPLTVRNLTPSAIIIKSLECFEDPNMRQSRATAFPSAVKHAQSIAPSAPELGLHAKSFKQQNVDVRLEPWESYTLRAPNLEKPEPRSSTLSITTFRITVENEEHERFRIDTNPTYTQKASRAFTPLTASPSISYTALYHPMAPTAHLTIHSQHLLDYSKWMQDIADTLPLSAISIPGAHNAHTHYRALPSVRCQVVDVATQLAHGIRFLDIRVQPASATDTSKKDLYLVHGAFPVSLTGTKYLDPVLDACYKFLAENPSETVLVSLKREGVGSATDAHLAAILEKHYIAPHAEKWFVAERIPYLREVRGKLVLVRRYQLPNATTGSLLGLDATAWQHNSTHAVHGHFCVQDFCEIMHPSLIPDKLHHSTAHLVRAAALTHFIPGVNTDPLNPIPPGPLYLNFLTGSNFFRTGTWPHKIAKVVNRGVEEWICKGHHLCELGTETHEPENMHAAALKKGEAVGGRDGEIRKVREGDGGAGVVVMDMLGEGGDWDLVKLIVGLNMGVMAKVKEG
;
A
#
# COMPACT_ATOMS: atom_id res chain seq x y z
N MET A 1 -16.85 10.01 28.55
CA MET A 1 -17.54 9.60 27.31
C MET A 1 -16.67 8.56 26.64
N ALA A 2 -17.24 7.47 26.13
CA ALA A 2 -16.45 6.47 25.41
C ALA A 2 -15.89 7.08 24.12
N SER A 3 -14.67 6.68 23.74
CA SER A 3 -14.00 7.20 22.55
C SER A 3 -14.74 6.77 21.26
N PRO A 4 -14.91 7.67 20.27
CA PRO A 4 -15.51 7.33 18.99
C PRO A 4 -14.62 6.38 18.17
N LEU A 5 -15.23 5.66 17.23
CA LEU A 5 -14.55 4.79 16.27
C LEU A 5 -15.07 5.02 14.86
N THR A 6 -14.21 5.46 13.94
CA THR A 6 -14.56 5.57 12.52
C THR A 6 -14.42 4.22 11.85
N VAL A 7 -15.51 3.69 11.31
CA VAL A 7 -15.50 2.50 10.46
C VAL A 7 -15.44 2.94 9.00
N ARG A 8 -14.57 2.29 8.22
CA ARG A 8 -14.36 2.60 6.81
C ARG A 8 -14.53 1.36 5.95
N ASN A 9 -15.25 1.47 4.83
CA ASN A 9 -15.39 0.41 3.85
C ASN A 9 -14.34 0.55 2.73
N LEU A 10 -13.34 -0.34 2.69
CA LEU A 10 -12.41 -0.52 1.58
C LEU A 10 -12.61 -1.92 0.95
N THR A 11 -13.86 -2.27 0.69
CA THR A 11 -14.26 -3.47 -0.05
C THR A 11 -14.97 -3.07 -1.34
N PRO A 12 -14.96 -3.94 -2.38
CA PRO A 12 -15.59 -3.63 -3.68
C PRO A 12 -17.13 -3.61 -3.63
N SER A 13 -17.74 -3.95 -2.49
CA SER A 13 -19.19 -4.05 -2.31
C SER A 13 -19.63 -3.25 -1.09
N ALA A 14 -20.92 -2.97 -0.98
CA ALA A 14 -21.44 -2.30 0.20
C ALA A 14 -21.40 -3.20 1.44
N ILE A 15 -21.23 -2.56 2.60
CA ILE A 15 -21.29 -3.21 3.90
C ILE A 15 -22.33 -2.49 4.76
N ILE A 16 -23.21 -3.26 5.39
CA ILE A 16 -24.23 -2.74 6.31
C ILE A 16 -23.77 -2.99 7.74
N ILE A 17 -23.52 -1.92 8.51
CA ILE A 17 -23.28 -2.01 9.94
C ILE A 17 -24.63 -2.22 10.63
N LYS A 18 -24.94 -3.47 11.01
CA LYS A 18 -26.25 -3.84 11.59
C LYS A 18 -26.35 -3.44 13.05
N SER A 19 -25.35 -3.81 13.85
CA SER A 19 -25.39 -3.57 15.30
C SER A 19 -24.03 -3.19 15.88
N LEU A 20 -24.11 -2.41 16.95
CA LEU A 20 -23.01 -2.08 17.84
C LEU A 20 -23.37 -2.55 19.25
N GLU A 21 -22.57 -3.46 19.79
CA GLU A 21 -22.63 -3.91 21.18
C GLU A 21 -21.44 -3.33 21.94
N CYS A 22 -21.68 -2.80 23.14
CA CYS A 22 -20.66 -2.25 24.02
C CYS A 22 -20.63 -3.04 25.33
N PHE A 23 -19.44 -3.47 25.76
CA PHE A 23 -19.24 -4.16 27.03
C PHE A 23 -17.85 -3.88 27.61
N GLU A 24 -17.69 -4.10 28.92
CA GLU A 24 -16.38 -3.99 29.58
C GLU A 24 -15.45 -5.16 29.17
N ASP A 25 -14.18 -4.86 28.88
CA ASP A 25 -13.20 -5.87 28.47
C ASP A 25 -13.02 -6.96 29.58
N PRO A 26 -13.31 -8.24 29.30
CA PRO A 26 -13.21 -9.32 30.27
C PRO A 26 -11.77 -9.61 30.74
N ASN A 27 -10.72 -9.16 30.03
CA ASN A 27 -9.33 -9.39 30.42
C ASN A 27 -8.88 -8.60 31.66
N MET A 28 -9.70 -7.66 32.14
CA MET A 28 -9.35 -6.77 33.25
C MET A 28 -9.35 -7.41 34.65
N ARG A 29 -9.91 -8.62 34.84
CA ARG A 29 -9.92 -9.28 36.16
C ARG A 29 -8.75 -10.24 36.41
N GLN A 30 -7.97 -10.60 35.39
CA GLN A 30 -6.84 -11.52 35.55
C GLN A 30 -5.53 -10.82 35.96
N SER A 31 -5.47 -9.48 35.95
CA SER A 31 -4.32 -8.73 36.48
C SER A 31 -4.48 -8.41 37.97
N ARG A 32 -4.52 -9.45 38.81
CA ARG A 32 -4.06 -9.35 40.20
C ARG A 32 -2.97 -10.39 40.40
N ALA A 33 -1.78 -9.89 40.72
CA ALA A 33 -0.53 -10.63 40.76
C ALA A 33 -0.53 -11.81 41.72
N THR A 34 -0.09 -12.97 41.25
CA THR A 34 0.83 -13.87 41.98
C THR A 34 1.86 -14.44 40.99
N ALA A 35 3.08 -14.64 41.49
CA ALA A 35 4.30 -14.74 40.71
C ALA A 35 4.59 -16.13 40.09
N PHE A 36 5.20 -16.09 38.89
CA PHE A 36 6.09 -17.09 38.26
C PHE A 36 5.50 -18.41 37.69
N PRO A 37 6.18 -19.07 36.71
CA PRO A 37 5.60 -19.29 35.38
C PRO A 37 5.53 -20.77 34.97
N SER A 38 4.64 -21.11 34.03
CA SER A 38 4.88 -22.13 32.97
C SER A 38 3.60 -22.45 32.19
N ALA A 39 3.83 -22.95 30.97
CA ALA A 39 2.91 -23.64 30.06
C ALA A 39 2.08 -22.79 29.09
N VAL A 40 2.59 -22.78 27.85
CA VAL A 40 1.86 -22.61 26.60
C VAL A 40 0.63 -23.54 26.59
N LYS A 41 -0.57 -22.96 26.39
CA LYS A 41 -1.73 -23.67 25.83
C LYS A 41 -2.50 -22.76 24.90
N HIS A 42 -2.87 -23.33 23.76
CA HIS A 42 -3.72 -22.78 22.70
C HIS A 42 -4.94 -22.03 23.25
N ALA A 43 -5.15 -20.80 22.78
CA ALA A 43 -6.39 -20.06 23.00
C ALA A 43 -7.48 -20.59 22.06
N GLN A 44 -8.24 -21.57 22.54
CA GLN A 44 -9.58 -21.85 22.02
C GLN A 44 -10.53 -20.74 22.50
N SER A 45 -11.38 -20.29 21.59
CA SER A 45 -12.53 -19.44 21.88
C SER A 45 -13.39 -20.09 22.97
N ILE A 46 -13.52 -19.44 24.12
CA ILE A 46 -14.48 -19.81 25.15
C ILE A 46 -15.53 -18.70 25.19
N ALA A 47 -16.71 -18.99 24.68
CA ALA A 47 -17.90 -18.21 24.98
C ALA A 47 -18.22 -18.36 26.49
N PRO A 48 -18.56 -17.28 27.21
CA PRO A 48 -18.84 -17.35 28.64
C PRO A 48 -20.08 -18.21 28.93
N SER A 49 -20.05 -18.88 30.07
CA SER A 49 -21.14 -19.73 30.56
C SER A 49 -22.32 -18.91 31.07
N ALA A 50 -23.55 -19.48 31.04
CA ALA A 50 -24.80 -18.80 31.43
C ALA A 50 -24.78 -18.07 32.80
N PRO A 51 -24.04 -18.50 33.84
CA PRO A 51 -23.92 -17.76 35.11
C PRO A 51 -23.03 -16.51 35.01
N GLU A 52 -22.04 -16.48 34.10
CA GLU A 52 -21.14 -15.34 33.90
C GLU A 52 -21.87 -14.18 33.20
N LEU A 53 -22.86 -14.48 32.35
CA LEU A 53 -23.75 -13.48 31.76
C LEU A 53 -24.50 -12.64 32.80
N GLY A 54 -24.84 -13.19 33.98
CA GLY A 54 -25.56 -12.46 35.03
C GLY A 54 -24.75 -11.33 35.69
N LEU A 55 -23.42 -11.43 35.72
CA LEU A 55 -22.53 -10.40 36.25
C LEU A 55 -22.12 -9.36 35.19
N HIS A 56 -22.08 -9.75 33.91
CA HIS A 56 -21.75 -8.88 32.78
C HIS A 56 -22.97 -8.17 32.17
N ALA A 57 -24.19 -8.59 32.49
CA ALA A 57 -25.43 -8.01 31.98
C ALA A 57 -25.62 -6.51 32.32
N LYS A 58 -24.95 -5.98 33.35
CA LYS A 58 -25.06 -4.56 33.74
C LYS A 58 -24.27 -3.60 32.84
N SER A 59 -23.26 -4.06 32.11
CA SER A 59 -22.41 -3.22 31.24
C SER A 59 -22.65 -3.46 29.75
N PHE A 60 -23.56 -4.39 29.39
CA PHE A 60 -23.91 -4.71 28.01
C PHE A 60 -24.97 -3.73 27.49
N LYS A 61 -24.61 -2.89 26.51
CA LYS A 61 -25.56 -2.07 25.74
C LYS A 61 -25.50 -2.47 24.27
N GLN A 62 -26.67 -2.69 23.67
CA GLN A 62 -26.79 -2.99 22.24
C GLN A 62 -27.57 -1.87 21.54
N GLN A 63 -27.07 -1.44 20.39
CA GLN A 63 -27.72 -0.47 19.51
C GLN A 63 -27.82 -1.08 18.11
N ASN A 64 -29.02 -1.03 17.52
CA ASN A 64 -29.19 -1.23 16.08
C ASN A 64 -28.78 0.05 15.37
N VAL A 65 -27.81 -0.07 14.46
CA VAL A 65 -27.22 1.07 13.75
C VAL A 65 -27.77 1.15 12.34
N ASP A 66 -27.90 0.01 11.64
CA ASP A 66 -28.42 -0.13 10.28
C ASP A 66 -27.89 0.94 9.29
N VAL A 67 -26.56 1.14 9.28
CA VAL A 67 -25.89 2.07 8.37
C VAL A 67 -25.27 1.32 7.20
N ARG A 68 -25.74 1.60 5.98
CA ARG A 68 -25.11 1.11 4.75
C ARG A 68 -23.94 2.01 4.36
N LEU A 69 -22.76 1.42 4.21
CA LEU A 69 -21.54 2.05 3.72
C LEU A 69 -21.24 1.53 2.32
N GLU A 70 -21.30 2.40 1.32
CA GLU A 70 -20.82 2.09 -0.02
C GLU A 70 -19.28 1.97 -0.04
N PRO A 71 -18.68 1.38 -1.10
CA PRO A 71 -17.23 1.37 -1.25
C PRO A 71 -16.62 2.76 -1.03
N TRP A 72 -15.47 2.80 -0.36
CA TRP A 72 -14.72 3.99 0.08
C TRP A 72 -15.28 4.75 1.27
N GLU A 73 -16.58 4.71 1.51
CA GLU A 73 -17.26 5.52 2.52
C GLU A 73 -16.82 5.21 3.95
N SER A 74 -17.06 6.15 4.85
CA SER A 74 -16.79 5.97 6.28
C SER A 74 -17.87 6.57 7.16
N TYR A 75 -18.03 6.00 8.35
CA TYR A 75 -19.01 6.39 9.35
C TYR A 75 -18.44 6.29 10.77
N THR A 76 -18.72 7.29 11.61
CA THR A 76 -18.20 7.34 12.99
C THR A 76 -19.21 6.76 13.97
N LEU A 77 -18.86 5.61 14.56
CA LEU A 77 -19.59 4.99 15.66
C LEU A 77 -19.27 5.68 16.99
N ARG A 78 -20.29 5.84 17.84
CA ARG A 78 -20.16 6.29 19.22
C ARG A 78 -20.88 5.32 20.14
N ALA A 79 -20.32 5.07 21.32
CA ALA A 79 -21.02 4.27 22.32
C ALA A 79 -22.29 5.03 22.76
N PRO A 80 -23.43 4.35 22.92
CA PRO A 80 -24.61 4.94 23.53
C PRO A 80 -24.25 5.46 24.93
N ASN A 81 -24.78 6.62 25.31
CA ASN A 81 -24.49 7.28 26.60
C ASN A 81 -24.50 6.26 27.74
N LEU A 82 -23.32 5.93 28.27
CA LEU A 82 -23.19 5.21 29.53
C LEU A 82 -23.70 6.19 30.60
N GLU A 83 -24.71 5.80 31.37
CA GLU A 83 -25.12 6.58 32.54
C GLU A 83 -23.88 6.77 33.41
N LYS A 84 -23.65 8.00 33.87
CA LYS A 84 -22.46 8.34 34.65
C LYS A 84 -22.32 7.35 35.81
N PRO A 85 -21.17 6.67 35.98
CA PRO A 85 -20.91 5.98 37.23
C PRO A 85 -20.93 7.01 38.35
N GLU A 86 -21.46 6.63 39.52
CA GLU A 86 -21.29 7.39 40.75
C GLU A 86 -19.83 7.84 40.95
N PRO A 87 -19.56 8.99 41.60
CA PRO A 87 -18.25 9.66 41.60
C PRO A 87 -17.15 8.95 42.41
N ARG A 88 -17.20 7.61 42.57
CA ARG A 88 -16.26 6.83 43.38
C ARG A 88 -15.40 5.81 42.63
N SER A 89 -15.43 5.77 41.29
CA SER A 89 -14.49 4.94 40.53
C SER A 89 -13.85 5.73 39.39
N SER A 90 -12.63 6.19 39.61
CA SER A 90 -11.76 6.83 38.62
C SER A 90 -11.05 5.82 37.70
N THR A 91 -11.70 4.70 37.37
CA THR A 91 -11.19 3.79 36.35
C THR A 91 -11.79 4.18 35.00
N LEU A 92 -10.93 4.55 34.05
CA LEU A 92 -11.31 4.71 32.64
C LEU A 92 -11.99 3.41 32.19
N SER A 93 -13.30 3.44 31.97
CA SER A 93 -14.04 2.26 31.50
C SER A 93 -13.60 1.95 30.05
N ILE A 94 -12.67 1.01 29.91
CA ILE A 94 -12.20 0.49 28.64
C ILE A 94 -13.38 -0.28 28.00
N THR A 95 -14.07 0.38 27.06
CA THR A 95 -15.30 -0.13 26.44
C THR A 95 -14.94 -0.84 25.14
N THR A 96 -15.18 -2.14 25.07
CA THR A 96 -15.01 -2.92 23.84
C THR A 96 -16.25 -2.80 22.98
N PHE A 97 -16.04 -2.54 21.69
CA PHE A 97 -17.07 -2.49 20.65
C PHE A 97 -17.10 -3.82 19.92
N ARG A 98 -18.26 -4.47 19.91
CA ARG A 98 -18.55 -5.58 19.01
C ARG A 98 -19.44 -5.08 17.89
N ILE A 99 -18.91 -5.13 16.68
CA ILE A 99 -19.55 -4.63 15.47
C ILE A 99 -19.99 -5.84 14.66
N THR A 100 -21.28 -5.90 14.36
CA THR A 100 -21.83 -6.87 13.41
C THR A 100 -22.10 -6.19 12.09
N VAL A 101 -21.52 -6.71 11.02
CA VAL A 101 -21.74 -6.25 9.65
C VAL A 101 -22.44 -7.32 8.82
N GLU A 102 -23.16 -6.88 7.80
CA GLU A 102 -23.86 -7.73 6.83
C GLU A 102 -23.46 -7.29 5.41
N ASN A 103 -23.17 -8.24 4.52
CA ASN A 103 -22.90 -7.95 3.11
C ASN A 103 -24.20 -7.97 2.27
N GLU A 104 -24.09 -7.76 0.96
CA GLU A 104 -25.23 -7.75 0.04
C GLU A 104 -25.91 -9.12 -0.13
N GLU A 105 -25.20 -10.21 0.17
CA GLU A 105 -25.71 -11.59 0.17
C GLU A 105 -26.37 -11.98 1.51
N HIS A 106 -26.57 -11.01 2.42
CA HIS A 106 -27.09 -11.21 3.77
C HIS A 106 -26.22 -12.10 4.67
N GLU A 107 -24.94 -12.25 4.34
CA GLU A 107 -23.98 -12.94 5.18
C GLU A 107 -23.50 -12.00 6.30
N ARG A 108 -23.41 -12.54 7.52
CA ARG A 108 -23.09 -11.75 8.71
C ARG A 108 -21.71 -12.06 9.23
N PHE A 109 -21.03 -11.01 9.67
CA PHE A 109 -19.68 -11.06 10.20
C PHE A 109 -19.56 -10.21 11.45
N ARG A 110 -18.67 -10.61 12.35
CA ARG A 110 -18.46 -9.95 13.64
C ARG A 110 -17.01 -9.62 13.87
N ILE A 111 -16.76 -8.46 14.46
CA ILE A 111 -15.45 -8.11 15.02
C ILE A 111 -15.58 -7.38 16.35
N ASP A 112 -14.65 -7.70 17.25
CA ASP A 112 -14.49 -7.03 18.53
C ASP A 112 -13.24 -6.13 18.49
N THR A 113 -13.38 -4.85 18.80
CA THR A 113 -12.27 -3.90 18.86
C THR A 113 -12.48 -2.89 19.97
N ASN A 114 -11.40 -2.29 20.46
CA ASN A 114 -11.48 -1.25 21.48
C ASN A 114 -10.97 0.09 20.91
N PRO A 115 -11.81 1.14 20.92
CA PRO A 115 -11.40 2.46 20.41
C PRO A 115 -10.26 3.12 21.21
N THR A 116 -9.88 2.59 22.38
CA THR A 116 -8.77 3.09 23.19
C THR A 116 -7.50 2.26 23.10
N TYR A 117 -7.45 1.22 22.24
CA TYR A 117 -6.20 0.52 21.99
C TYR A 117 -5.14 1.48 21.44
N THR A 118 -3.90 1.30 21.87
CA THR A 118 -2.76 2.16 21.51
C THR A 118 -1.89 1.59 20.40
N GLN A 119 -2.19 0.36 19.96
CA GLN A 119 -1.41 -0.36 18.95
C GLN A 119 -2.26 -0.62 17.71
N LYS A 120 -1.61 -0.63 16.54
CA LYS A 120 -2.17 -1.17 15.30
C LYS A 120 -2.55 -2.64 15.51
N ALA A 121 -3.65 -3.07 14.92
CA ALA A 121 -3.97 -4.50 14.85
C ALA A 121 -4.70 -4.83 13.54
N SER A 122 -4.32 -5.94 12.91
CA SER A 122 -5.03 -6.52 11.76
C SER A 122 -5.70 -7.80 12.22
N ARG A 123 -7.02 -7.91 12.05
CA ARG A 123 -7.82 -9.04 12.56
C ARG A 123 -8.88 -9.47 11.55
N ALA A 124 -8.95 -10.76 11.28
CA ALA A 124 -10.04 -11.34 10.51
C ALA A 124 -11.37 -11.18 11.27
N PHE A 125 -12.45 -10.98 10.52
CA PHE A 125 -13.81 -11.05 11.05
C PHE A 125 -14.17 -12.51 11.36
N THR A 126 -14.97 -12.70 12.40
CA THR A 126 -15.60 -13.99 12.70
C THR A 126 -16.89 -14.10 11.88
N PRO A 127 -17.02 -15.07 10.96
CA PRO A 127 -18.27 -15.29 10.23
C PRO A 127 -19.35 -15.81 11.18
N LEU A 128 -20.56 -15.26 11.02
CA LEU A 128 -21.77 -15.70 11.73
C LEU A 128 -22.70 -16.52 10.81
N THR A 129 -22.58 -16.33 9.49
CA THR A 129 -23.20 -17.20 8.48
C THR A 129 -22.30 -18.42 8.23
N ALA A 130 -22.91 -19.59 8.08
CA ALA A 130 -22.19 -20.81 7.78
C ALA A 130 -21.65 -20.78 6.34
N SER A 131 -20.37 -21.11 6.16
CA SER A 131 -19.70 -21.19 4.85
C SER A 131 -19.84 -19.91 4.01
N PRO A 132 -19.32 -18.77 4.50
CA PRO A 132 -19.47 -17.50 3.79
C PRO A 132 -18.73 -17.51 2.45
N SER A 133 -19.27 -16.79 1.45
CA SER A 133 -18.68 -16.59 0.13
C SER A 133 -17.45 -15.68 0.18
N ILE A 134 -17.35 -14.87 1.24
CA ILE A 134 -16.28 -13.88 1.44
C ILE A 134 -15.77 -13.88 2.89
N SER A 135 -14.52 -13.45 3.07
CA SER A 135 -13.91 -13.15 4.35
C SER A 135 -13.46 -11.70 4.38
N TYR A 136 -13.62 -11.07 5.54
CA TYR A 136 -13.20 -9.70 5.78
C TYR A 136 -12.08 -9.65 6.82
N THR A 137 -11.24 -8.64 6.72
CA THR A 137 -10.28 -8.25 7.76
C THR A 137 -10.48 -6.79 8.09
N ALA A 138 -10.36 -6.50 9.37
CA ALA A 138 -10.28 -5.13 9.82
C ALA A 138 -8.86 -4.76 10.19
N LEU A 139 -8.45 -3.59 9.73
CA LEU A 139 -7.23 -2.95 10.14
C LEU A 139 -7.56 -1.79 11.09
N TYR A 140 -7.17 -1.94 12.35
CA TYR A 140 -7.35 -0.94 13.40
C TYR A 140 -6.14 -0.01 13.49
N HIS A 141 -6.42 1.29 13.53
CA HIS A 141 -5.43 2.35 13.71
C HIS A 141 -5.78 3.25 14.91
N PRO A 142 -4.89 3.37 15.91
CA PRO A 142 -5.09 4.19 17.12
C PRO A 142 -4.79 5.68 16.86
N MET A 143 -5.52 6.30 15.93
CA MET A 143 -5.26 7.66 15.47
C MET A 143 -5.97 8.72 16.32
N ALA A 144 -5.40 9.93 16.35
CA ALA A 144 -6.04 11.10 16.92
C ALA A 144 -6.75 11.94 15.83
N PRO A 145 -7.93 12.55 16.11
CA PRO A 145 -8.68 12.49 17.37
C PRO A 145 -9.55 11.23 17.52
N THR A 146 -9.70 10.43 16.47
CA THR A 146 -10.61 9.29 16.41
C THR A 146 -9.90 8.07 15.85
N ALA A 147 -10.03 6.93 16.53
CA ALA A 147 -9.49 5.67 16.06
C ALA A 147 -10.25 5.21 14.80
N HIS A 148 -9.55 4.49 13.92
CA HIS A 148 -10.13 4.02 12.66
C HIS A 148 -10.12 2.49 12.61
N LEU A 149 -11.19 1.92 12.06
CA LEU A 149 -11.35 0.51 11.75
C LEU A 149 -11.68 0.38 10.26
N THR A 150 -10.68 0.03 9.47
CA THR A 150 -10.83 -0.12 8.01
C THR A 150 -11.16 -1.57 7.69
N ILE A 151 -12.30 -1.82 7.05
CA ILE A 151 -12.72 -3.15 6.60
C ILE A 151 -12.24 -3.33 5.17
N HIS A 152 -11.49 -4.39 4.90
CA HIS A 152 -11.11 -4.79 3.55
C HIS A 152 -11.38 -6.29 3.36
N SER A 153 -11.71 -6.71 2.13
CA SER A 153 -11.96 -8.11 1.81
C SER A 153 -10.65 -8.87 1.73
N GLN A 154 -10.65 -10.11 2.24
CA GLN A 154 -9.51 -11.02 2.22
C GLN A 154 -9.71 -12.23 1.32
N HIS A 155 -10.95 -12.59 1.01
CA HIS A 155 -11.24 -13.88 0.41
C HIS A 155 -10.45 -14.04 -0.89
N LEU A 156 -9.47 -14.95 -0.88
CA LEU A 156 -8.75 -15.45 -2.06
C LEU A 156 -7.63 -14.58 -2.65
N LEU A 157 -7.22 -13.48 -2.01
CA LEU A 157 -6.02 -12.74 -2.43
C LEU A 157 -4.75 -13.49 -2.01
N ASP A 158 -4.46 -14.55 -2.75
CA ASP A 158 -3.09 -14.99 -2.93
C ASP A 158 -2.33 -13.85 -3.61
N TYR A 159 -1.59 -13.08 -2.81
CA TYR A 159 -0.82 -11.93 -3.28
C TYR A 159 0.28 -12.32 -4.29
N SER A 160 0.56 -13.61 -4.49
CA SER A 160 1.40 -14.05 -5.60
C SER A 160 0.68 -13.96 -6.96
N LYS A 161 -0.65 -13.79 -7.00
CA LYS A 161 -1.46 -13.76 -8.23
C LYS A 161 -2.61 -12.73 -8.21
N TRP A 162 -2.44 -11.61 -7.51
CA TRP A 162 -3.51 -10.62 -7.34
C TRP A 162 -3.93 -9.91 -8.63
N MET A 163 -3.10 -9.88 -9.68
CA MET A 163 -3.50 -9.31 -10.97
C MET A 163 -4.39 -10.28 -11.78
N GLN A 164 -4.58 -11.53 -11.35
CA GLN A 164 -5.44 -12.51 -12.03
C GLN A 164 -6.87 -12.00 -12.27
N ASP A 165 -7.46 -11.34 -11.28
CA ASP A 165 -8.84 -10.86 -11.36
C ASP A 165 -8.96 -9.46 -11.97
N ILE A 166 -7.83 -8.83 -12.34
CA ILE A 166 -7.82 -7.50 -12.95
C ILE A 166 -8.11 -7.62 -14.43
N ALA A 167 -8.97 -6.75 -14.97
CA ALA A 167 -9.37 -6.83 -16.36
C ALA A 167 -8.23 -6.53 -17.35
N ASP A 168 -8.16 -7.34 -18.40
CA ASP A 168 -7.19 -7.26 -19.50
C ASP A 168 -7.22 -5.94 -20.29
N THR A 169 -8.34 -5.22 -20.25
CA THR A 169 -8.56 -3.91 -20.86
C THR A 169 -7.90 -2.76 -20.11
N LEU A 170 -7.45 -2.98 -18.86
CA LEU A 170 -6.85 -1.90 -18.07
C LEU A 170 -5.40 -1.63 -18.51
N PRO A 171 -5.03 -0.35 -18.72
CA PRO A 171 -3.63 0.01 -18.87
C PRO A 171 -2.90 -0.12 -17.54
N LEU A 172 -1.59 -0.41 -17.56
CA LEU A 172 -0.81 -0.49 -16.32
C LEU A 172 -0.85 0.81 -15.50
N SER A 173 -1.03 1.97 -16.15
CA SER A 173 -1.17 3.25 -15.45
C SER A 173 -2.42 3.34 -14.58
N ALA A 174 -3.46 2.54 -14.84
CA ALA A 174 -4.69 2.50 -14.05
C ALA A 174 -4.60 1.58 -12.83
N ILE A 175 -3.58 0.74 -12.74
CA ILE A 175 -3.46 -0.27 -11.69
C ILE A 175 -2.66 0.32 -10.52
N SER A 176 -3.20 0.19 -9.32
CA SER A 176 -2.49 0.49 -8.07
C SER A 176 -1.50 -0.64 -7.76
N ILE A 177 -0.21 -0.33 -7.81
CA ILE A 177 0.89 -1.33 -7.78
C ILE A 177 1.81 -1.07 -6.58
N PRO A 178 1.98 -2.04 -5.68
CA PRO A 178 3.03 -2.00 -4.67
C PRO A 178 4.42 -2.15 -5.31
N GLY A 179 5.37 -1.31 -4.89
CA GLY A 179 6.74 -1.29 -5.39
C GLY A 179 7.81 -1.35 -4.29
N ALA A 180 8.99 -1.80 -4.67
CA ALA A 180 10.18 -1.87 -3.79
C ALA A 180 11.29 -0.96 -4.32
N HIS A 181 11.74 -0.02 -3.49
CA HIS A 181 12.91 0.80 -3.77
C HIS A 181 14.18 -0.01 -3.50
N ASN A 182 15.18 0.09 -4.39
CA ASN A 182 16.44 -0.65 -4.25
C ASN A 182 16.16 -2.13 -3.86
N ALA A 183 15.27 -2.78 -4.60
CA ALA A 183 14.62 -4.04 -4.23
C ALA A 183 15.60 -5.16 -3.84
N HIS A 184 16.81 -5.12 -4.40
CA HIS A 184 17.88 -6.07 -4.18
C HIS A 184 18.66 -5.88 -2.85
N THR A 185 18.44 -4.79 -2.11
CA THR A 185 19.26 -4.39 -0.95
C THR A 185 18.79 -5.02 0.38
N HIS A 186 18.58 -6.34 0.39
CA HIS A 186 18.13 -7.08 1.58
C HIS A 186 19.26 -7.79 2.36
N TYR A 187 20.44 -7.89 1.75
CA TYR A 187 21.60 -8.54 2.34
C TYR A 187 22.11 -7.80 3.59
N ARG A 188 22.96 -8.49 4.35
CA ARG A 188 23.71 -7.86 5.45
C ARG A 188 24.65 -6.79 4.86
N ALA A 189 24.32 -5.52 5.09
CA ALA A 189 25.04 -4.33 4.65
C ALA A 189 25.12 -3.29 5.77
N LEU A 190 25.76 -2.15 5.51
CA LEU A 190 25.66 -1.00 6.41
C LEU A 190 24.19 -0.55 6.52
N PRO A 191 23.70 -0.16 7.72
CA PRO A 191 22.28 0.18 7.90
C PRO A 191 21.77 1.34 7.05
N SER A 192 22.67 2.23 6.59
CA SER A 192 22.35 3.33 5.66
C SER A 192 22.15 2.89 4.21
N VAL A 193 22.54 1.66 3.87
CA VAL A 193 22.54 1.10 2.50
C VAL A 193 21.45 0.02 2.35
N ARG A 194 21.02 -0.58 3.46
CA ARG A 194 19.99 -1.62 3.46
C ARG A 194 18.60 -0.98 3.39
N CYS A 195 17.93 -1.11 2.25
CA CYS A 195 16.57 -0.60 2.06
C CYS A 195 15.50 -1.69 2.27
N GLN A 196 15.86 -2.97 2.17
CA GLN A 196 14.91 -4.08 2.29
C GLN A 196 15.30 -5.08 3.38
N VAL A 197 14.31 -5.80 3.92
CA VAL A 197 14.54 -6.85 4.93
C VAL A 197 14.27 -8.26 4.41
N VAL A 198 13.62 -8.38 3.24
CA VAL A 198 13.30 -9.64 2.56
C VAL A 198 13.81 -9.65 1.12
N ASP A 199 14.06 -10.84 0.58
CA ASP A 199 14.54 -11.01 -0.79
C ASP A 199 13.46 -10.74 -1.85
N VAL A 200 13.87 -10.66 -3.13
CA VAL A 200 12.96 -10.33 -4.25
C VAL A 200 11.87 -11.39 -4.41
N ALA A 201 12.17 -12.67 -4.22
CA ALA A 201 11.16 -13.73 -4.31
C ALA A 201 10.06 -13.54 -3.26
N THR A 202 10.44 -13.21 -2.02
CA THR A 202 9.49 -12.91 -0.93
C THR A 202 8.70 -11.63 -1.22
N GLN A 203 9.34 -10.59 -1.75
CA GLN A 203 8.66 -9.35 -2.17
C GLN A 203 7.57 -9.65 -3.22
N LEU A 204 7.88 -10.42 -4.26
CA LEU A 204 6.94 -10.81 -5.31
C LEU A 204 5.79 -11.66 -4.73
N ALA A 205 6.09 -12.64 -3.88
CA ALA A 205 5.08 -13.49 -3.24
C ALA A 205 4.08 -12.70 -2.37
N HIS A 206 4.46 -11.52 -1.87
CA HIS A 206 3.60 -10.66 -1.04
C HIS A 206 2.97 -9.49 -1.82
N GLY A 207 3.05 -9.48 -3.15
CA GLY A 207 2.28 -8.56 -3.99
C GLY A 207 3.06 -7.42 -4.64
N ILE A 208 4.38 -7.31 -4.41
CA ILE A 208 5.21 -6.32 -5.10
C ILE A 208 5.25 -6.64 -6.61
N ARG A 209 5.02 -5.63 -7.45
CA ARG A 209 5.12 -5.76 -8.93
C ARG A 209 5.92 -4.63 -9.59
N PHE A 210 6.48 -3.71 -8.82
CA PHE A 210 7.46 -2.73 -9.31
C PHE A 210 8.78 -2.90 -8.55
N LEU A 211 9.88 -3.16 -9.26
CA LEU A 211 11.20 -3.36 -8.68
C LEU A 211 12.14 -2.26 -9.19
N ASP A 212 12.64 -1.42 -8.28
CA ASP A 212 13.74 -0.51 -8.58
C ASP A 212 15.09 -1.19 -8.32
N ILE A 213 15.83 -1.45 -9.39
CA ILE A 213 17.11 -2.15 -9.38
C ILE A 213 18.21 -1.20 -9.90
N ARG A 214 19.28 -1.10 -9.12
CA ARG A 214 20.43 -0.26 -9.40
C ARG A 214 21.64 -1.14 -9.69
N VAL A 215 22.25 -0.95 -10.86
CA VAL A 215 23.32 -1.81 -11.37
C VAL A 215 24.56 -1.03 -11.79
N GLN A 216 25.71 -1.69 -11.71
CA GLN A 216 26.99 -1.19 -12.20
C GLN A 216 27.64 -2.25 -13.09
N PRO A 217 28.02 -1.93 -14.35
CA PRO A 217 28.82 -2.84 -15.17
C PRO A 217 30.14 -3.22 -14.51
N ALA A 218 30.46 -4.52 -14.52
CA ALA A 218 31.71 -5.04 -13.96
C ALA A 218 32.95 -4.60 -14.75
N SER A 219 32.79 -4.35 -16.05
CA SER A 219 33.82 -3.80 -16.92
C SER A 219 33.33 -2.55 -17.63
N ALA A 220 34.15 -1.51 -17.61
CA ALA A 220 33.91 -0.26 -18.31
C ALA A 220 34.54 -0.21 -19.72
N THR A 221 35.19 -1.29 -20.16
CA THR A 221 35.91 -1.33 -21.45
C THR A 221 35.53 -2.51 -22.32
N ASP A 222 34.87 -3.53 -21.77
CA ASP A 222 34.55 -4.77 -22.47
C ASP A 222 33.09 -5.18 -22.20
N THR A 223 32.22 -4.86 -23.16
CA THR A 223 30.79 -5.20 -23.13
C THR A 223 30.51 -6.68 -23.48
N SER A 224 31.54 -7.47 -23.80
CA SER A 224 31.40 -8.93 -23.89
C SER A 224 31.25 -9.58 -22.52
N LYS A 225 31.70 -8.91 -21.45
CA LYS A 225 31.47 -9.33 -20.07
C LYS A 225 30.06 -8.97 -19.65
N LYS A 226 29.27 -9.99 -19.30
CA LYS A 226 27.87 -9.82 -18.94
C LYS A 226 27.66 -9.20 -17.56
N ASP A 227 28.60 -9.39 -16.63
CA ASP A 227 28.32 -9.16 -15.21
C ASP A 227 27.90 -7.71 -14.90
N LEU A 228 26.70 -7.59 -14.35
CA LEU A 228 26.17 -6.37 -13.75
C LEU A 228 26.09 -6.54 -12.24
N TYR A 229 26.90 -5.76 -11.51
CA TYR A 229 26.89 -5.75 -10.05
C TYR A 229 25.68 -5.00 -9.52
N LEU A 230 25.08 -5.53 -8.46
CA LEU A 230 24.05 -4.84 -7.70
C LEU A 230 24.70 -3.86 -6.73
N VAL A 231 24.27 -2.60 -6.78
CA VAL A 231 24.89 -1.48 -6.04
C VAL A 231 23.83 -0.61 -5.38
N HIS A 232 24.24 0.26 -4.46
CA HIS A 232 23.43 1.37 -3.99
C HIS A 232 24.35 2.57 -3.76
N GLY A 233 24.27 3.56 -4.66
CA GLY A 233 25.27 4.62 -4.74
C GLY A 233 26.68 4.04 -4.93
N ALA A 234 27.64 4.55 -4.17
CA ALA A 234 29.03 4.08 -4.20
C ALA A 234 29.31 2.86 -3.29
N PHE A 235 28.29 2.33 -2.60
CA PHE A 235 28.47 1.35 -1.53
C PHE A 235 28.11 -0.08 -1.97
N PRO A 236 28.81 -1.09 -1.43
CA PRO A 236 28.43 -2.48 -1.64
C PRO A 236 27.12 -2.79 -0.91
N VAL A 237 26.22 -3.49 -1.59
CA VAL A 237 24.92 -3.91 -1.04
C VAL A 237 25.03 -5.14 -0.14
N SER A 238 26.23 -5.71 0.03
CA SER A 238 26.47 -6.90 0.85
C SER A 238 27.90 -6.91 1.41
N LEU A 239 28.03 -7.25 2.69
CA LEU A 239 29.33 -7.47 3.37
C LEU A 239 29.90 -8.87 3.12
N THR A 240 29.17 -9.75 2.43
CA THR A 240 29.60 -11.14 2.16
C THR A 240 29.97 -11.38 0.70
N GLY A 241 30.27 -10.31 -0.03
CA GLY A 241 30.74 -10.34 -1.42
C GLY A 241 29.74 -9.77 -2.41
N THR A 242 30.22 -9.57 -3.63
CA THR A 242 29.49 -8.97 -4.74
C THR A 242 28.24 -9.76 -5.10
N LYS A 243 27.17 -9.05 -5.47
CA LYS A 243 25.89 -9.60 -5.92
C LYS A 243 25.61 -9.13 -7.35
N TYR A 244 24.86 -9.92 -8.10
CA TYR A 244 24.73 -9.77 -9.55
C TYR A 244 23.26 -9.67 -9.96
N LEU A 245 22.99 -9.16 -11.17
CA LEU A 245 21.64 -9.01 -11.68
C LEU A 245 20.95 -10.35 -12.00
N ASP A 246 21.69 -11.36 -12.51
CA ASP A 246 21.11 -12.63 -12.96
C ASP A 246 20.17 -13.28 -11.93
N PRO A 247 20.55 -13.48 -10.65
CA PRO A 247 19.66 -14.09 -9.65
C PRO A 247 18.37 -13.30 -9.39
N VAL A 248 18.37 -11.98 -9.58
CA VAL A 248 17.16 -11.15 -9.40
C VAL A 248 16.20 -11.36 -10.56
N LEU A 249 16.71 -11.40 -11.80
CA LEU A 249 15.89 -11.69 -12.97
C LEU A 249 15.39 -13.13 -12.97
N ASP A 250 16.21 -14.09 -12.56
CA ASP A 250 15.80 -15.49 -12.40
C ASP A 250 14.63 -15.64 -11.42
N ALA A 251 14.67 -14.92 -10.29
CA ALA A 251 13.56 -14.89 -9.35
C ALA A 251 12.28 -14.34 -10.00
N CYS A 252 12.39 -13.29 -10.81
CA CYS A 252 11.26 -12.71 -11.53
C CYS A 252 10.71 -13.66 -12.60
N TYR A 253 11.57 -14.30 -13.39
CA TYR A 253 11.15 -15.25 -14.42
C TYR A 253 10.47 -16.48 -13.81
N LYS A 254 11.03 -17.02 -12.72
CA LYS A 254 10.42 -18.13 -11.99
C LYS A 254 9.04 -17.74 -11.47
N PHE A 255 8.94 -16.57 -10.83
CA PHE A 255 7.69 -16.06 -10.30
C PHE A 255 6.61 -15.92 -11.39
N LEU A 256 6.95 -15.36 -12.55
CA LEU A 256 6.01 -15.19 -13.67
C LEU A 256 5.64 -16.51 -14.35
N ALA A 257 6.55 -17.50 -14.36
CA ALA A 257 6.24 -18.85 -14.85
C ALA A 257 5.23 -19.56 -13.92
N GLU A 258 5.35 -19.36 -12.61
CA GLU A 258 4.42 -19.90 -11.60
C GLU A 258 3.10 -19.12 -11.53
N ASN A 259 3.12 -17.83 -11.89
CA ASN A 259 1.98 -16.92 -11.83
C ASN A 259 1.80 -16.16 -13.16
N PRO A 260 1.37 -16.83 -14.24
CA PRO A 260 1.33 -16.25 -15.59
C PRO A 260 0.30 -15.12 -15.76
N SER A 261 -0.60 -14.93 -14.78
CA SER A 261 -1.49 -13.77 -14.74
C SER A 261 -0.76 -12.45 -14.44
N GLU A 262 0.41 -12.52 -13.83
CA GLU A 262 1.09 -11.34 -13.30
C GLU A 262 2.02 -10.69 -14.32
N THR A 263 2.46 -9.48 -14.04
CA THR A 263 3.54 -8.78 -14.75
C THR A 263 4.40 -8.04 -13.76
N VAL A 264 5.69 -7.85 -14.04
CA VAL A 264 6.59 -7.10 -13.14
C VAL A 264 7.25 -5.95 -13.89
N LEU A 265 7.08 -4.72 -13.39
CA LEU A 265 7.81 -3.56 -13.87
C LEU A 265 9.22 -3.57 -13.25
N VAL A 266 10.24 -3.59 -14.09
CA VAL A 266 11.64 -3.59 -13.67
C VAL A 266 12.28 -2.26 -14.07
N SER A 267 12.48 -1.40 -13.09
CA SER A 267 13.24 -0.15 -13.23
C SER A 267 14.72 -0.44 -13.14
N LEU A 268 15.45 -0.19 -14.23
CA LEU A 268 16.91 -0.37 -14.30
C LEU A 268 17.59 0.99 -14.40
N LYS A 269 18.50 1.27 -13.46
CA LYS A 269 19.33 2.48 -13.44
C LYS A 269 20.79 2.12 -13.24
N ARG A 270 21.68 2.81 -13.95
CA ARG A 270 23.12 2.74 -13.67
C ARG A 270 23.45 3.52 -12.39
N GLU A 271 24.21 2.89 -11.51
CA GLU A 271 24.82 3.50 -10.33
C GLU A 271 26.23 2.94 -10.13
N GLY A 272 26.83 3.23 -8.98
CA GLY A 272 28.16 2.73 -8.64
C GLY A 272 29.28 3.70 -8.96
N VAL A 273 30.50 3.26 -8.68
CA VAL A 273 31.74 3.98 -8.96
C VAL A 273 32.35 3.51 -10.28
N GLY A 274 33.33 4.24 -10.80
CA GLY A 274 34.06 3.84 -12.02
C GLY A 274 33.59 4.53 -13.29
N SER A 275 34.15 4.10 -14.43
CA SER A 275 34.04 4.80 -15.72
C SER A 275 33.01 4.19 -16.69
N ALA A 276 32.21 3.21 -16.25
CA ALA A 276 31.18 2.63 -17.10
C ALA A 276 30.07 3.63 -17.40
N THR A 277 29.65 3.73 -18.66
CA THR A 277 28.64 4.68 -19.14
C THR A 277 27.28 3.99 -19.30
N ASP A 278 26.22 4.78 -19.52
CA ASP A 278 24.90 4.24 -19.86
C ASP A 278 24.93 3.46 -21.17
N ALA A 279 25.78 3.87 -22.13
CA ALA A 279 26.00 3.14 -23.37
C ALA A 279 26.55 1.72 -23.13
N HIS A 280 27.50 1.56 -22.18
CA HIS A 280 27.98 0.23 -21.80
C HIS A 280 26.87 -0.60 -21.14
N LEU A 281 26.09 0.01 -20.23
CA LEU A 281 24.97 -0.68 -19.60
C LEU A 281 23.93 -1.13 -20.63
N ALA A 282 23.52 -0.25 -21.55
CA ALA A 282 22.56 -0.55 -22.59
C ALA A 282 23.03 -1.72 -23.47
N ALA A 283 24.29 -1.70 -23.93
CA ALA A 283 24.86 -2.77 -24.73
C ALA A 283 24.91 -4.11 -23.98
N ILE A 284 25.25 -4.10 -22.69
CA ILE A 284 25.30 -5.31 -21.86
C ILE A 284 23.90 -5.87 -21.63
N LEU A 285 22.92 -5.02 -21.30
CA LEU A 285 21.52 -5.41 -21.07
C LEU A 285 20.91 -6.01 -22.33
N GLU A 286 21.04 -5.35 -23.49
CA GLU A 286 20.58 -5.88 -24.77
C GLU A 286 21.17 -7.25 -25.04
N LYS A 287 22.51 -7.33 -25.09
CA LYS A 287 23.22 -8.49 -25.58
C LYS A 287 23.04 -9.72 -24.70
N HIS A 288 23.05 -9.54 -23.38
CA HIS A 288 23.19 -10.66 -22.44
C HIS A 288 21.95 -10.93 -21.59
N TYR A 289 21.07 -9.94 -21.38
CA TYR A 289 19.95 -10.07 -20.45
C TYR A 289 18.58 -10.04 -21.10
N ILE A 290 18.39 -9.22 -22.14
CA ILE A 290 17.06 -8.98 -22.72
C ILE A 290 16.89 -9.69 -24.07
N ALA A 291 17.79 -9.50 -25.05
CA ALA A 291 17.65 -10.15 -26.35
C ALA A 291 17.60 -11.69 -26.28
N PRO A 292 18.39 -12.38 -25.41
CA PRO A 292 18.26 -13.83 -25.21
C PRO A 292 16.94 -14.29 -24.60
N HIS A 293 16.13 -13.36 -24.06
CA HIS A 293 14.86 -13.62 -23.39
C HIS A 293 13.75 -12.69 -23.91
N ALA A 294 13.81 -12.28 -25.18
CA ALA A 294 12.97 -11.24 -25.75
C ALA A 294 11.46 -11.50 -25.55
N GLU A 295 11.03 -12.76 -25.54
CA GLU A 295 9.65 -13.17 -25.29
C GLU A 295 9.15 -12.86 -23.87
N LYS A 296 10.07 -12.75 -22.90
CA LYS A 296 9.79 -12.44 -21.49
C LYS A 296 9.78 -10.95 -21.19
N TRP A 297 10.06 -10.10 -22.18
CA TRP A 297 10.16 -8.65 -21.96
C TRP A 297 9.19 -7.87 -22.83
N PHE A 298 8.61 -6.83 -22.25
CA PHE A 298 7.93 -5.76 -22.95
C PHE A 298 8.81 -4.50 -22.92
N VAL A 299 9.16 -4.04 -24.11
CA VAL A 299 10.25 -3.07 -24.33
C VAL A 299 9.84 -1.95 -25.30
N ALA A 300 8.54 -1.82 -25.58
CA ALA A 300 8.00 -0.72 -26.38
C ALA A 300 7.87 0.57 -25.55
N GLU A 301 7.98 1.72 -26.21
CA GLU A 301 7.91 3.04 -25.60
C GLU A 301 6.47 3.56 -25.43
N ARG A 302 5.62 2.75 -24.80
CA ARG A 302 4.25 3.11 -24.47
C ARG A 302 3.77 2.38 -23.23
N ILE A 303 2.81 2.96 -22.52
CA ILE A 303 2.09 2.25 -21.47
C ILE A 303 1.32 1.07 -22.09
N PRO A 304 1.58 -0.18 -21.65
CA PRO A 304 0.85 -1.33 -22.15
C PRO A 304 -0.48 -1.55 -21.42
N TYR A 305 -1.40 -2.25 -22.09
CA TYR A 305 -2.53 -2.88 -21.44
C TYR A 305 -2.09 -4.17 -20.74
N LEU A 306 -2.76 -4.53 -19.64
CA LEU A 306 -2.40 -5.70 -18.84
C LEU A 306 -2.32 -6.97 -19.68
N ARG A 307 -3.26 -7.17 -20.62
CA ARG A 307 -3.28 -8.32 -21.55
C ARG A 307 -1.97 -8.56 -22.31
N GLU A 308 -1.22 -7.50 -22.58
CA GLU A 308 -0.03 -7.56 -23.44
C GLU A 308 1.22 -8.01 -22.68
N VAL A 309 1.18 -7.87 -21.35
CA VAL A 309 2.33 -7.97 -20.45
C VAL A 309 2.19 -9.05 -19.39
N ARG A 310 1.04 -9.72 -19.28
CA ARG A 310 0.92 -10.93 -18.46
C ARG A 310 2.02 -11.94 -18.83
N GLY A 311 2.69 -12.48 -17.81
CA GLY A 311 3.84 -13.37 -17.93
C GLY A 311 5.14 -12.69 -18.37
N LYS A 312 5.21 -11.36 -18.43
CA LYS A 312 6.39 -10.60 -18.90
C LYS A 312 6.91 -9.59 -17.87
N LEU A 313 8.17 -9.22 -18.05
CA LEU A 313 8.80 -8.07 -17.42
C LEU A 313 8.60 -6.83 -18.28
N VAL A 314 8.25 -5.70 -17.68
CA VAL A 314 8.12 -4.40 -18.36
C VAL A 314 9.33 -3.55 -18.01
N LEU A 315 10.11 -3.16 -19.02
CA LEU A 315 11.32 -2.36 -18.79
C LEU A 315 10.95 -0.90 -18.50
N VAL A 316 11.32 -0.40 -17.32
CA VAL A 316 11.38 1.03 -17.00
C VAL A 316 12.84 1.47 -17.12
N ARG A 317 13.17 2.24 -18.16
CA ARG A 317 14.55 2.58 -18.53
C ARG A 317 14.98 3.88 -17.88
N ARG A 318 15.92 3.81 -16.94
CA ARG A 318 16.56 4.99 -16.29
C ARG A 318 18.04 5.14 -16.69
N TYR A 319 18.38 4.74 -17.91
CA TYR A 319 19.70 4.91 -18.52
C TYR A 319 19.54 5.40 -19.96
N GLN A 320 20.48 6.22 -20.41
CA GLN A 320 20.51 6.76 -21.76
C GLN A 320 20.90 5.69 -22.79
N LEU A 321 20.22 5.71 -23.93
CA LEU A 321 20.64 4.91 -25.09
C LEU A 321 21.73 5.68 -25.88
N PRO A 322 22.66 5.00 -26.55
CA PRO A 322 23.59 5.64 -27.47
C PRO A 322 22.83 6.37 -28.60
N ASN A 323 23.29 7.56 -28.98
CA ASN A 323 22.72 8.27 -30.15
C ASN A 323 22.85 7.38 -31.40
N ALA A 324 21.74 7.20 -32.13
CA ALA A 324 21.58 6.40 -33.37
C ALA A 324 21.09 4.94 -33.24
N THR A 325 20.78 4.40 -32.05
CA THR A 325 20.02 3.14 -31.99
C THR A 325 18.55 3.36 -32.30
N THR A 326 18.20 3.23 -33.58
CA THR A 326 16.87 2.72 -33.95
C THR A 326 16.89 1.22 -33.60
N GLY A 327 16.31 0.84 -32.45
CA GLY A 327 16.44 -0.51 -31.90
C GLY A 327 15.39 -0.86 -30.84
N SER A 328 15.19 -2.17 -30.62
CA SER A 328 14.04 -2.79 -29.94
C SER A 328 13.92 -2.58 -28.42
N LEU A 329 14.90 -1.97 -27.75
CA LEU A 329 14.90 -1.77 -26.29
C LEU A 329 14.66 -0.33 -25.84
N LEU A 330 13.55 0.25 -26.30
CA LEU A 330 13.16 1.60 -25.88
C LEU A 330 12.73 1.58 -24.40
N GLY A 331 11.89 0.60 -24.03
CA GLY A 331 11.22 0.52 -22.74
C GLY A 331 10.39 1.77 -22.44
N LEU A 332 9.86 1.87 -21.23
CA LEU A 332 9.28 3.11 -20.74
C LEU A 332 10.43 4.08 -20.38
N ASP A 333 10.66 5.10 -21.21
CA ASP A 333 11.74 6.07 -21.02
C ASP A 333 11.50 6.93 -19.76
N ALA A 334 12.31 6.67 -18.74
CA ALA A 334 12.31 7.36 -17.46
C ALA A 334 13.63 8.14 -17.26
N THR A 335 14.29 8.58 -18.33
CA THR A 335 15.56 9.29 -18.25
C THR A 335 15.44 10.79 -17.92
N ALA A 336 14.31 11.42 -18.25
CA ALA A 336 13.98 12.80 -17.88
C ALA A 336 13.55 12.94 -16.40
N TRP A 337 14.19 12.18 -15.51
CA TRP A 337 13.84 12.07 -14.10
C TRP A 337 14.45 13.21 -13.29
N GLN A 338 13.63 14.18 -12.88
CA GLN A 338 14.10 15.28 -12.05
C GLN A 338 14.53 14.77 -10.66
N HIS A 339 15.79 15.05 -10.30
CA HIS A 339 16.34 14.71 -8.99
C HIS A 339 15.61 15.42 -7.85
N ASN A 340 15.36 14.68 -6.76
CA ASN A 340 14.76 15.19 -5.52
C ASN A 340 13.43 15.96 -5.72
N SER A 341 12.57 15.50 -6.63
CA SER A 341 11.34 16.20 -7.02
C SER A 341 10.14 15.85 -6.12
N THR A 342 9.39 16.86 -5.69
CA THR A 342 8.13 16.66 -4.95
C THR A 342 6.95 16.35 -5.88
N HIS A 343 7.07 16.77 -7.13
CA HIS A 343 6.18 16.47 -8.24
C HIS A 343 6.90 16.80 -9.56
N ALA A 344 6.95 15.85 -10.49
CA ALA A 344 7.46 16.06 -11.85
C ALA A 344 6.64 15.23 -12.84
N VAL A 345 6.36 15.77 -14.02
CA VAL A 345 5.71 15.03 -15.11
C VAL A 345 6.66 15.00 -16.30
N HIS A 346 6.93 13.81 -16.82
CA HIS A 346 7.78 13.63 -17.99
C HIS A 346 7.44 12.33 -18.71
N GLY A 347 7.30 12.39 -20.05
CA GLY A 347 6.98 11.23 -20.87
C GLY A 347 5.79 10.44 -20.32
N HIS A 348 6.03 9.17 -20.01
CA HIS A 348 5.04 8.23 -19.48
C HIS A 348 4.87 8.29 -17.95
N PHE A 349 5.41 9.29 -17.26
CA PHE A 349 5.51 9.29 -15.80
C PHE A 349 5.06 10.61 -15.14
N CYS A 350 4.39 10.47 -13.99
CA CYS A 350 4.21 11.52 -13.00
C CYS A 350 4.86 11.05 -11.69
N VAL A 351 5.91 11.72 -11.22
CA VAL A 351 6.80 11.22 -10.16
C VAL A 351 6.76 12.12 -8.93
N GLN A 352 6.75 11.51 -7.73
CA GLN A 352 7.25 12.12 -6.50
C GLN A 352 8.44 11.29 -6.02
N ASP A 353 9.62 11.91 -5.98
CA ASP A 353 10.89 11.32 -5.56
C ASP A 353 11.71 12.32 -4.72
N PHE A 354 11.06 12.91 -3.71
CA PHE A 354 11.72 13.73 -2.69
C PHE A 354 12.54 12.82 -1.77
N CYS A 355 13.77 12.49 -2.18
CA CYS A 355 14.58 11.43 -1.59
C CYS A 355 15.69 11.95 -0.67
N GLU A 356 16.04 13.23 -0.72
CA GLU A 356 17.10 13.82 0.12
C GLU A 356 16.54 14.35 1.45
N ILE A 357 16.41 13.47 2.43
CA ILE A 357 15.94 13.83 3.77
C ILE A 357 17.15 14.25 4.63
N MET A 358 17.54 15.51 4.52
CA MET A 358 18.75 16.05 5.15
C MET A 358 18.69 16.11 6.69
N HIS A 359 17.49 16.14 7.27
CA HIS A 359 17.27 16.19 8.71
C HIS A 359 15.96 15.47 9.09
N PRO A 360 15.84 14.84 10.28
CA PRO A 360 14.61 14.15 10.68
C PRO A 360 13.35 15.02 10.68
N SER A 361 13.50 16.34 10.80
CA SER A 361 12.38 17.29 10.70
C SER A 361 11.73 17.37 9.33
N LEU A 362 12.38 16.86 8.27
CA LEU A 362 11.84 16.80 6.90
C LEU A 362 11.06 15.51 6.62
N ILE A 363 11.04 14.55 7.56
CA ILE A 363 10.26 13.32 7.41
C ILE A 363 8.74 13.61 7.31
N PRO A 364 8.16 14.55 8.09
CA PRO A 364 6.79 14.99 7.89
C PRO A 364 6.54 15.59 6.50
N ASP A 365 7.50 16.36 5.95
CA ASP A 365 7.37 16.92 4.60
C ASP A 365 7.37 15.80 3.54
N LYS A 366 8.22 14.79 3.70
CA LYS A 366 8.18 13.58 2.86
C LYS A 366 6.83 12.90 2.91
N LEU A 367 6.27 12.71 4.10
CA LEU A 367 4.95 12.13 4.27
C LEU A 367 3.88 12.99 3.58
N HIS A 368 3.94 14.31 3.73
CA HIS A 368 3.03 15.24 3.07
C HIS A 368 3.10 15.15 1.54
N HIS A 369 4.30 15.15 0.95
CA HIS A 369 4.45 14.99 -0.50
C HIS A 369 3.94 13.62 -0.98
N SER A 370 4.15 12.57 -0.17
CA SER A 370 3.66 11.23 -0.46
C SER A 370 2.14 11.15 -0.47
N THR A 371 1.45 11.72 0.53
CA THR A 371 -0.02 11.72 0.59
C THR A 371 -0.63 12.66 -0.45
N ALA A 372 0.00 13.80 -0.74
CA ALA A 372 -0.42 14.69 -1.82
C ALA A 372 -0.33 13.99 -3.19
N HIS A 373 0.68 13.15 -3.41
CA HIS A 373 0.78 12.35 -4.63
C HIS A 373 -0.31 11.28 -4.73
N LEU A 374 -0.68 10.64 -3.61
CA LEU A 374 -1.83 9.72 -3.56
C LEU A 374 -3.14 10.43 -3.93
N VAL A 375 -3.35 11.65 -3.43
CA VAL A 375 -4.54 12.44 -3.79
C VAL A 375 -4.61 12.70 -5.29
N ARG A 376 -3.48 13.04 -5.93
CA ARG A 376 -3.42 13.22 -7.38
C ARG A 376 -3.74 11.95 -8.14
N ALA A 377 -3.17 10.81 -7.73
CA ALA A 377 -3.42 9.52 -8.38
C ALA A 377 -4.90 9.08 -8.22
N ALA A 378 -5.50 9.31 -7.06
CA ALA A 378 -6.89 8.96 -6.80
C ALA A 378 -7.90 9.80 -7.57
N ALA A 379 -7.55 11.03 -7.93
CA ALA A 379 -8.42 11.94 -8.68
C ALA A 379 -8.47 11.61 -10.19
N LEU A 380 -7.64 10.69 -10.66
CA LEU A 380 -7.61 10.30 -12.07
C LEU A 380 -8.85 9.50 -12.44
N THR A 381 -9.33 9.71 -13.67
CA THR A 381 -10.22 8.78 -14.36
C THR A 381 -9.45 8.19 -15.53
N HIS A 382 -9.13 6.91 -15.47
CA HIS A 382 -8.34 6.26 -16.51
C HIS A 382 -9.18 5.91 -17.74
N PHE A 383 -8.55 5.98 -18.90
CA PHE A 383 -9.16 5.65 -20.18
C PHE A 383 -9.13 4.14 -20.42
N ILE A 384 -10.32 3.53 -20.49
CA ILE A 384 -10.54 2.10 -20.64
C ILE A 384 -11.33 1.89 -21.94
N PRO A 385 -10.73 1.22 -22.95
CA PRO A 385 -11.40 0.95 -24.23
C PRO A 385 -12.69 0.15 -24.03
N GLY A 386 -13.78 0.60 -24.61
CA GLY A 386 -15.10 -0.04 -24.55
C GLY A 386 -15.90 0.26 -23.27
N VAL A 387 -15.31 0.91 -22.27
CA VAL A 387 -16.01 1.31 -21.03
C VAL A 387 -16.29 2.80 -21.04
N ASN A 388 -15.25 3.63 -21.16
CA ASN A 388 -15.36 5.10 -21.19
C ASN A 388 -14.63 5.74 -22.36
N THR A 389 -14.05 4.95 -23.26
CA THR A 389 -13.48 5.40 -24.53
C THR A 389 -13.86 4.46 -25.66
N ASP A 390 -13.79 4.92 -26.90
CA ASP A 390 -14.13 4.11 -28.08
C ASP A 390 -13.25 2.85 -28.17
N PRO A 391 -13.82 1.64 -28.39
CA PRO A 391 -13.04 0.41 -28.44
C PRO A 391 -12.15 0.30 -29.69
N LEU A 392 -12.48 0.99 -30.79
CA LEU A 392 -11.73 0.94 -32.05
C LEU A 392 -10.65 2.02 -32.13
N ASN A 393 -10.88 3.17 -31.50
CA ASN A 393 -10.02 4.35 -31.48
C ASN A 393 -9.90 4.89 -30.04
N PRO A 394 -9.32 4.10 -29.11
CA PRO A 394 -9.27 4.49 -27.71
C PRO A 394 -8.36 5.70 -27.49
N ILE A 395 -8.69 6.50 -26.48
CA ILE A 395 -7.77 7.53 -26.00
C ILE A 395 -6.55 6.83 -25.38
N PRO A 396 -5.31 7.22 -25.74
CA PRO A 396 -4.11 6.60 -25.18
C PRO A 396 -4.09 6.65 -23.64
N PRO A 397 -3.51 5.63 -22.98
CA PRO A 397 -3.38 5.64 -21.52
C PRO A 397 -2.62 6.86 -20.99
N GLY A 398 -3.05 7.37 -19.84
CA GLY A 398 -2.32 8.40 -19.09
C GLY A 398 -1.02 7.88 -18.47
N PRO A 399 -0.22 8.77 -17.84
CA PRO A 399 1.08 8.43 -17.29
C PRO A 399 0.99 7.51 -16.07
N LEU A 400 2.06 6.78 -15.79
CA LEU A 400 2.26 6.05 -14.52
C LEU A 400 2.59 7.05 -13.40
N TYR A 401 1.75 7.05 -12.36
CA TYR A 401 2.00 7.81 -11.14
C TYR A 401 2.95 7.02 -10.24
N LEU A 402 4.17 7.51 -10.04
CA LEU A 402 5.21 6.85 -9.23
C LEU A 402 5.44 7.65 -7.96
N ASN A 403 5.12 7.05 -6.82
CA ASN A 403 5.21 7.66 -5.51
C ASN A 403 6.25 6.94 -4.66
N PHE A 404 7.47 7.48 -4.60
CA PHE A 404 8.49 6.95 -3.71
C PHE A 404 8.20 7.42 -2.29
N LEU A 405 7.92 6.50 -1.37
CA LEU A 405 7.83 6.78 0.07
C LEU A 405 9.21 6.90 0.73
N THR A 406 10.23 6.57 -0.04
CA THR A 406 11.60 6.37 0.42
C THR A 406 12.43 7.65 0.34
N GLY A 407 13.53 7.64 1.07
CA GLY A 407 14.48 8.72 1.13
C GLY A 407 15.59 8.35 2.09
N SER A 408 16.68 9.12 2.08
CA SER A 408 17.75 8.92 3.04
C SER A 408 18.66 10.13 3.15
N ASN A 409 19.48 10.14 4.20
CA ASN A 409 20.76 10.81 4.19
C ASN A 409 21.79 9.91 4.87
N PHE A 410 22.89 9.63 4.17
CA PHE A 410 23.90 8.68 4.62
C PHE A 410 24.55 9.10 5.95
N PHE A 411 24.88 10.38 6.09
CA PHE A 411 25.62 10.93 7.24
C PHE A 411 24.75 11.21 8.46
N ARG A 412 23.43 11.11 8.33
CA ARG A 412 22.47 11.40 9.40
C ARG A 412 21.71 10.13 9.78
N THR A 413 22.09 9.53 10.91
CA THR A 413 21.50 8.28 11.40
C THR A 413 19.99 8.35 11.62
N GLY A 414 19.46 9.53 11.98
CA GLY A 414 18.03 9.78 12.15
C GLY A 414 17.22 9.78 10.85
N THR A 415 17.88 9.74 9.69
CA THR A 415 17.27 9.75 8.35
C THR A 415 17.76 8.58 7.52
N TRP A 416 18.13 7.48 8.16
CA TRP A 416 18.39 6.22 7.46
C TRP A 416 17.08 5.58 7.00
N PRO A 417 17.10 4.73 5.95
CA PRO A 417 15.90 4.15 5.33
C PRO A 417 14.85 3.64 6.33
N HIS A 418 15.27 2.82 7.30
CA HIS A 418 14.36 2.27 8.31
C HIS A 418 13.68 3.32 9.22
N LYS A 419 14.34 4.46 9.50
CA LYS A 419 13.74 5.55 10.29
C LYS A 419 12.67 6.28 9.52
N ILE A 420 12.91 6.51 8.23
CA ILE A 420 11.98 7.18 7.33
C ILE A 420 10.80 6.25 7.05
N ALA A 421 11.03 5.00 6.67
CA ALA A 421 10.00 4.00 6.40
C ALA A 421 9.05 3.83 7.60
N LYS A 422 9.58 3.78 8.83
CA LYS A 422 8.77 3.67 10.05
C LYS A 422 7.74 4.79 10.20
N VAL A 423 8.04 6.00 9.72
CA VAL A 423 7.13 7.14 9.79
C VAL A 423 6.29 7.27 8.52
N VAL A 424 6.91 7.18 7.34
CA VAL A 424 6.25 7.46 6.06
C VAL A 424 5.35 6.31 5.63
N ASN A 425 5.79 5.04 5.68
CA ASN A 425 4.93 3.90 5.35
C ASN A 425 3.72 3.89 6.29
N ARG A 426 3.98 4.06 7.60
CA ARG A 426 2.93 4.10 8.61
C ARG A 426 1.96 5.27 8.40
N GLY A 427 2.48 6.46 8.12
CA GLY A 427 1.66 7.65 7.88
C GLY A 427 0.83 7.56 6.60
N VAL A 428 1.35 6.92 5.55
CA VAL A 428 0.60 6.66 4.31
C VAL A 428 -0.50 5.62 4.54
N GLU A 429 -0.20 4.53 5.26
CA GLU A 429 -1.20 3.53 5.67
C GLU A 429 -2.33 4.17 6.49
N GLU A 430 -1.96 5.01 7.45
CA GLU A 430 -2.89 5.81 8.26
C GLU A 430 -3.73 6.77 7.40
N TRP A 431 -3.12 7.42 6.41
CA TRP A 431 -3.83 8.30 5.47
C TRP A 431 -4.89 7.55 4.65
N ILE A 432 -4.53 6.38 4.12
CA ILE A 432 -5.45 5.49 3.40
C ILE A 432 -6.62 5.09 4.30
N CYS A 433 -6.35 4.68 5.54
CA CYS A 433 -7.40 4.30 6.49
C CYS A 433 -8.28 5.50 6.91
N LYS A 434 -7.70 6.69 7.03
CA LYS A 434 -8.40 7.90 7.51
C LYS A 434 -9.34 8.51 6.48
N GLY A 435 -8.92 8.61 5.23
CA GLY A 435 -9.70 9.42 4.29
C GLY A 435 -9.23 9.55 2.85
N HIS A 436 -8.28 8.74 2.38
CA HIS A 436 -7.94 8.69 0.95
C HIS A 436 -9.19 8.57 0.07
N HIS A 437 -9.32 9.37 -0.98
CA HIS A 437 -10.49 9.40 -1.89
C HIS A 437 -11.85 9.76 -1.25
N LEU A 438 -11.86 10.38 -0.07
CA LEU A 438 -13.08 10.99 0.49
C LEU A 438 -13.14 12.50 0.22
N CYS A 439 -14.36 13.05 0.19
CA CYS A 439 -14.58 14.49 0.22
C CYS A 439 -14.10 15.08 1.56
N GLU A 440 -13.59 16.31 1.49
CA GLU A 440 -13.32 17.10 2.69
C GLU A 440 -14.63 17.59 3.30
N LEU A 441 -14.69 17.67 4.62
CA LEU A 441 -15.90 18.12 5.31
C LEU A 441 -16.03 19.63 5.12
N GLY A 442 -17.07 20.07 4.40
CA GLY A 442 -17.44 21.49 4.27
C GLY A 442 -17.03 22.19 2.98
N THR A 443 -16.56 21.47 1.95
CA THR A 443 -16.43 22.03 0.60
C THR A 443 -17.58 21.58 -0.28
N GLU A 444 -18.66 22.37 -0.27
CA GLU A 444 -19.55 22.42 -1.43
C GLU A 444 -18.75 23.03 -2.60
N THR A 445 -18.81 22.34 -3.73
CA THR A 445 -18.29 22.66 -5.07
C THR A 445 -17.85 24.12 -5.30
N HIS A 446 -16.54 24.36 -5.36
CA HIS A 446 -15.98 25.47 -6.13
C HIS A 446 -14.65 25.07 -6.77
N GLU A 447 -14.45 25.57 -7.99
CA GLU A 447 -13.46 25.20 -9.01
C GLU A 447 -11.98 25.19 -8.58
N PRO A 448 -11.11 24.47 -9.32
CA PRO A 448 -9.77 24.11 -8.87
C PRO A 448 -8.72 25.13 -9.33
N GLU A 449 -8.53 26.24 -8.62
CA GLU A 449 -7.41 27.15 -8.94
C GLU A 449 -6.51 27.59 -7.78
N ASN A 450 -6.73 27.18 -6.52
CA ASN A 450 -5.82 27.59 -5.44
C ASN A 450 -5.63 26.54 -4.33
N MET A 451 -4.98 25.41 -4.66
CA MET A 451 -4.52 24.43 -3.67
C MET A 451 -3.28 24.85 -2.86
N HIS A 452 -2.64 25.99 -3.18
CA HIS A 452 -1.39 26.42 -2.52
C HIS A 452 -1.61 27.05 -1.13
N ALA A 453 -2.83 27.53 -0.82
CA ALA A 453 -3.09 28.27 0.42
C ALA A 453 -3.84 27.47 1.51
N ALA A 454 -4.46 26.33 1.18
CA ALA A 454 -5.27 25.56 2.14
C ALA A 454 -4.46 24.65 3.07
N ALA A 455 -3.21 24.31 2.71
CA ALA A 455 -2.35 23.40 3.49
C ALA A 455 -1.69 24.04 4.72
N LEU A 456 -1.87 25.35 4.94
CA LEU A 456 -1.20 26.12 6.01
C LEU A 456 -1.99 26.21 7.33
N LYS A 457 -3.16 25.57 7.44
CA LYS A 457 -3.87 25.47 8.72
C LYS A 457 -3.42 24.22 9.49
N LYS A 458 -2.73 24.47 10.61
CA LYS A 458 -2.43 23.48 11.66
C LYS A 458 -3.67 22.64 11.98
N GLY A 459 -3.59 21.34 11.71
CA GLY A 459 -4.22 20.27 12.49
C GLY A 459 -5.63 20.51 13.05
N GLU A 460 -6.55 21.04 12.26
CA GLU A 460 -7.98 21.00 12.63
C GLU A 460 -8.51 19.57 12.43
N ALA A 461 -9.28 19.11 13.41
CA ALA A 461 -9.75 17.74 13.56
C ALA A 461 -10.53 17.27 12.32
N VAL A 462 -9.87 16.51 11.44
CA VAL A 462 -10.54 15.77 10.35
C VAL A 462 -11.18 14.53 10.95
N GLY A 463 -12.30 14.72 11.64
CA GLY A 463 -13.27 13.69 11.99
C GLY A 463 -14.60 14.06 11.32
N GLY A 464 -15.30 13.07 10.73
CA GLY A 464 -16.66 13.26 10.22
C GLY A 464 -17.56 13.94 11.24
N ARG A 465 -18.53 14.75 10.79
CA ARG A 465 -19.62 15.18 11.67
C ARG A 465 -20.32 13.92 12.19
N ASP A 466 -20.73 13.97 13.46
CA ASP A 466 -21.35 12.83 14.13
C ASP A 466 -22.59 12.36 13.37
N GLY A 467 -22.64 11.05 13.07
CA GLY A 467 -23.78 10.45 12.38
C GLY A 467 -23.88 10.71 10.88
N GLU A 468 -22.88 11.35 10.26
CA GLU A 468 -22.86 11.57 8.81
C GLU A 468 -21.90 10.60 8.09
N ILE A 469 -22.36 10.04 6.97
CA ILE A 469 -21.52 9.25 6.06
C ILE A 469 -20.63 10.21 5.25
N ARG A 470 -19.31 10.01 5.32
CA ARG A 470 -18.37 10.76 4.47
C ARG A 470 -18.37 10.15 3.07
N LYS A 471 -18.75 10.95 2.08
CA LYS A 471 -18.88 10.57 0.68
C LYS A 471 -17.55 10.56 -0.08
N VAL A 472 -17.55 9.81 -1.18
CA VAL A 472 -16.43 9.58 -2.09
C VAL A 472 -16.17 10.81 -2.96
N ARG A 473 -14.91 11.09 -3.27
CA ARG A 473 -14.49 12.15 -4.21
C ARG A 473 -14.58 11.62 -5.65
N GLU A 474 -14.64 12.50 -6.65
CA GLU A 474 -14.44 12.10 -8.05
C GLU A 474 -13.06 11.45 -8.30
N GLY A 475 -13.01 10.58 -9.31
CA GLY A 475 -11.84 9.80 -9.72
C GLY A 475 -12.00 8.30 -9.51
N ASP A 476 -10.91 7.54 -9.70
CA ASP A 476 -10.87 6.09 -9.59
C ASP A 476 -10.42 5.60 -8.20
N GLY A 477 -9.95 6.48 -7.32
CA GLY A 477 -9.53 6.13 -5.96
C GLY A 477 -8.21 5.35 -5.87
N GLY A 478 -7.54 5.11 -7.00
CA GLY A 478 -6.25 4.42 -7.07
C GLY A 478 -5.10 5.16 -6.37
N ALA A 479 -3.96 4.47 -6.26
CA ALA A 479 -2.72 5.01 -5.67
C ALA A 479 -1.57 5.17 -6.67
N GLY A 480 -1.72 4.69 -7.91
CA GLY A 480 -0.60 4.51 -8.82
C GLY A 480 0.39 3.47 -8.28
N VAL A 481 1.68 3.62 -8.62
CA VAL A 481 2.76 2.81 -8.09
C VAL A 481 3.29 3.43 -6.80
N VAL A 482 3.24 2.70 -5.69
CA VAL A 482 3.74 3.16 -4.39
C VAL A 482 5.01 2.39 -4.04
N VAL A 483 6.15 3.06 -4.04
CA VAL A 483 7.47 2.43 -3.88
C VAL A 483 7.97 2.60 -2.44
N MET A 484 8.30 1.49 -1.78
CA MET A 484 8.55 1.42 -0.33
C MET A 484 9.93 0.83 0.03
N ASP A 485 10.39 1.17 1.23
CA ASP A 485 11.50 0.53 1.96
C ASP A 485 10.95 -0.34 3.11
N MET A 486 11.78 -1.25 3.61
CA MET A 486 11.53 -2.11 4.78
C MET A 486 10.30 -3.01 4.65
N LEU A 487 10.07 -3.54 3.44
CA LEU A 487 8.93 -4.41 3.16
C LEU A 487 8.92 -5.66 4.04
N GLY A 488 7.79 -5.94 4.69
CA GLY A 488 7.61 -7.12 5.54
C GLY A 488 8.34 -7.06 6.89
N GLU A 489 8.89 -5.91 7.29
CA GLU A 489 9.51 -5.76 8.61
C GLU A 489 8.49 -6.08 9.71
N GLY A 490 8.85 -7.01 10.62
CA GLY A 490 7.93 -7.49 11.66
C GLY A 490 6.75 -8.32 11.14
N GLY A 491 6.80 -8.78 9.88
CA GLY A 491 5.68 -9.47 9.22
C GLY A 491 4.58 -8.52 8.75
N ASP A 492 4.81 -7.20 8.78
CA ASP A 492 3.84 -6.20 8.38
C ASP A 492 3.83 -6.00 6.85
N TRP A 493 2.72 -6.40 6.24
CA TRP A 493 2.46 -6.25 4.82
C TRP A 493 1.19 -5.42 4.56
N ASP A 494 0.58 -4.81 5.59
CA ASP A 494 -0.77 -4.26 5.46
C ASP A 494 -0.84 -3.10 4.47
N LEU A 495 0.16 -2.23 4.40
CA LEU A 495 0.21 -1.19 3.37
C LEU A 495 0.21 -1.78 1.95
N VAL A 496 0.94 -2.87 1.72
CA VAL A 496 0.95 -3.58 0.42
C VAL A 496 -0.44 -4.11 0.10
N LYS A 497 -1.10 -4.75 1.07
CA LYS A 497 -2.46 -5.28 0.92
C LYS A 497 -3.47 -4.18 0.63
N LEU A 498 -3.36 -3.04 1.32
CA LEU A 498 -4.21 -1.87 1.08
C LEU A 498 -4.04 -1.38 -0.35
N ILE A 499 -2.81 -1.16 -0.82
CA ILE A 499 -2.53 -0.69 -2.20
C ILE A 499 -3.15 -1.64 -3.24
N VAL A 500 -3.00 -2.96 -3.08
CA VAL A 500 -3.64 -3.96 -3.94
C VAL A 500 -5.17 -3.81 -3.91
N GLY A 501 -5.74 -3.64 -2.72
CA GLY A 501 -7.18 -3.43 -2.54
C GLY A 501 -7.73 -2.17 -3.21
N LEU A 502 -6.92 -1.11 -3.37
CA LEU A 502 -7.35 0.14 -4.03
C LEU A 502 -7.69 -0.06 -5.52
N ASN A 503 -7.31 -1.18 -6.13
CA ASN A 503 -7.75 -1.54 -7.48
C ASN A 503 -9.27 -1.75 -7.57
N MET A 504 -9.98 -1.87 -6.44
CA MET A 504 -11.44 -1.97 -6.43
C MET A 504 -12.15 -0.83 -7.17
N GLY A 505 -11.58 0.39 -7.16
CA GLY A 505 -12.21 1.54 -7.80
C GLY A 505 -12.24 1.45 -9.33
N VAL A 506 -11.08 1.20 -9.95
CA VAL A 506 -11.02 1.01 -11.41
C VAL A 506 -11.76 -0.27 -11.85
N MET A 507 -11.73 -1.32 -11.03
CA MET A 507 -12.43 -2.58 -11.32
C MET A 507 -13.96 -2.44 -11.26
N ALA A 508 -14.51 -1.56 -10.43
CA ALA A 508 -15.94 -1.28 -10.40
C ALA A 508 -16.42 -0.73 -11.76
N LYS A 509 -15.67 0.20 -12.36
CA LYS A 509 -16.00 0.79 -13.67
C LYS A 509 -16.06 -0.25 -14.80
N VAL A 510 -15.16 -1.24 -14.77
CA VAL A 510 -15.14 -2.30 -15.79
C VAL A 510 -16.32 -3.28 -15.64
N LYS A 511 -16.93 -3.38 -14.45
CA LYS A 511 -18.12 -4.21 -14.25
C LYS A 511 -19.41 -3.51 -14.67
N GLU A 512 -19.42 -2.19 -14.65
CA GLU A 512 -20.59 -1.36 -14.96
C GLU A 512 -20.77 -1.09 -16.46
N GLY A 513 -19.69 -1.06 -17.23
CA GLY A 513 -19.68 -0.91 -18.70
C GLY A 513 -19.56 -2.23 -19.42
#